data_AF-A0A7K4BHR7-F1
#
_entry.id   AF-A0A7K4BHR7-F1
#
_cell.length_a   1.000
_cell.length_b   1.000
_cell.length_c   1.000
_cell.angle_alpha   90.00
_cell.angle_beta   90.00
_cell.angle_gamma   90.00
#
_symmetry.space_group_name_H-M   'P 1'
#
loop_
_entity.id
_entity.type
_entity.pdbx_description
1 polymer ?
#
loop_
_entity_poly.entity_id
_entity_poly.type
_entity_poly.pdbx_seq_one_letter_code
_entity_poly.pdbx_strand_id
1 'polypeptide(L)'
;MRRIFILLLLLLIGTASAVPLLPAEFWGSVTIDGAPAPAGTVIIARIDGRDCGSLTLDVAGVYGGDAIFDKRLLVSGEADDKEKEIIFFVNDVKAIETSVYTPGTSKRLDLSITEGADFSADVTCGVAPLTVRFSAESTGNMKPWFWTFGDGGTSTAQNPMHTYKTPGNYTVNLSVEGEICTKSGYIKVTPVLFGDANDDNVVDQADTLLVLKQVVGAVEPGTIPEPGTEKFQKIDVNQNGVIDVGDALFIAQYNVGLRDVWLELL
;
A
#
# COMPACT_ATOMS: atom_id res chain seq x y z
N MET A 1 -2.03 87.44 12.18
CA MET A 1 -2.59 86.68 11.04
C MET A 1 -1.52 86.49 9.97
N ARG A 2 -0.97 85.28 9.82
CA ARG A 2 -0.60 84.68 8.53
C ARG A 2 -0.26 83.22 8.77
N ARG A 3 -0.62 82.41 7.80
CA ARG A 3 -0.99 80.99 7.89
C ARG A 3 -0.18 80.29 6.78
N ILE A 4 0.30 79.06 7.06
CA ILE A 4 0.62 77.97 6.09
C ILE A 4 1.97 78.19 5.32
N PHE A 5 2.85 77.23 5.00
CA PHE A 5 2.69 75.85 4.53
C PHE A 5 3.83 74.90 4.96
N ILE A 6 3.43 73.75 5.51
CA ILE A 6 4.22 72.51 5.60
C ILE A 6 4.31 71.93 4.19
N LEU A 7 5.53 71.72 3.70
CA LEU A 7 5.79 71.05 2.42
C LEU A 7 5.59 69.54 2.63
N LEU A 8 4.43 69.04 2.22
CA LEU A 8 4.11 67.61 2.18
C LEU A 8 4.87 67.00 0.98
N LEU A 9 5.94 66.26 1.25
CA LEU A 9 6.61 65.42 0.27
C LEU A 9 5.67 64.24 -0.04
N LEU A 10 4.91 64.32 -1.15
CA LEU A 10 4.20 63.15 -1.66
C LEU A 10 5.24 62.12 -2.11
N LEU A 11 5.40 61.07 -1.31
CA LEU A 11 6.01 59.83 -1.75
C LEU A 11 5.05 59.21 -2.76
N LEU A 12 5.31 59.46 -4.05
CA LEU A 12 4.64 58.75 -5.13
C LEU A 12 5.15 57.31 -5.10
N ILE A 13 4.53 56.46 -4.28
CA ILE A 13 4.69 55.00 -4.40
C ILE A 13 3.92 54.63 -5.66
N GLY A 14 4.55 54.83 -6.81
CA GLY A 14 4.10 54.23 -8.04
C GLY A 14 4.08 52.72 -7.79
N THR A 15 2.90 52.12 -7.71
CA THR A 15 2.77 50.69 -7.87
C THR A 15 3.29 50.40 -9.27
N ALA A 16 4.55 50.01 -9.39
CA ALA A 16 5.08 49.50 -10.63
C ALA A 16 4.15 48.36 -11.05
N SER A 17 3.39 48.55 -12.13
CA SER A 17 2.72 47.44 -12.79
C SER A 17 3.85 46.53 -13.24
N ALA A 18 4.12 45.46 -12.49
CA ALA A 18 5.12 44.49 -12.85
C ALA A 18 4.79 44.00 -14.26
N VAL A 19 5.78 44.04 -15.17
CA VAL A 19 5.61 43.46 -16.49
C VAL A 19 5.30 41.98 -16.28
N PRO A 20 4.16 41.47 -16.80
CA PRO A 20 3.81 40.07 -16.63
C PRO A 20 4.89 39.20 -17.26
N LEU A 21 5.30 38.14 -16.56
CA LEU A 21 6.28 37.20 -17.09
C LEU A 21 5.66 36.42 -18.25
N LEU A 22 6.47 36.16 -19.28
CA LEU A 22 6.07 35.24 -20.35
C LEU A 22 5.98 33.82 -19.79
N PRO A 23 4.98 33.02 -20.21
CA PRO A 23 4.89 31.63 -19.80
C PRO A 23 6.11 30.83 -20.29
N ALA A 24 6.45 29.77 -19.57
CA ALA A 24 7.30 28.70 -20.08
C ALA A 24 6.43 27.71 -20.88
N GLU A 25 6.92 27.26 -22.02
CA GLU A 25 6.23 26.32 -22.91
C GLU A 25 6.87 24.94 -22.84
N PHE A 26 6.04 23.90 -22.73
CA PHE A 26 6.47 22.51 -22.76
C PHE A 26 5.74 21.72 -23.83
N TRP A 27 6.45 20.78 -24.44
CA TRP A 27 5.91 19.85 -25.43
C TRP A 27 6.69 18.54 -25.40
N GLY A 28 6.10 17.45 -25.87
CA GLY A 28 6.76 16.15 -25.92
C GLY A 28 5.77 14.99 -25.90
N SER A 29 6.24 13.81 -25.52
CA SER A 29 5.39 12.64 -25.33
C SER A 29 4.84 12.53 -23.91
N VAL A 30 3.72 11.84 -23.73
CA VAL A 30 3.23 11.40 -22.41
C VAL A 30 3.02 9.89 -22.43
N THR A 31 3.59 9.19 -21.47
CA THR A 31 3.39 7.74 -21.32
C THR A 31 2.85 7.37 -19.93
N ILE A 32 2.01 6.33 -19.92
CA ILE A 32 1.49 5.66 -18.72
C ILE A 32 1.94 4.21 -18.86
N ASP A 33 2.80 3.75 -17.96
CA ASP A 33 3.40 2.40 -17.99
C ASP A 33 4.10 2.07 -19.31
N GLY A 34 4.71 3.08 -19.92
CA GLY A 34 5.40 2.99 -21.21
C GLY A 34 4.47 2.96 -22.43
N ALA A 35 3.16 2.92 -22.25
CA ALA A 35 2.19 3.07 -23.32
C ALA A 35 1.84 4.55 -23.56
N PRO A 36 1.53 4.97 -24.80
CA PRO A 36 1.04 6.32 -25.09
C PRO A 36 -0.21 6.67 -24.27
N ALA A 37 -0.16 7.75 -23.49
CA ALA A 37 -1.32 8.19 -22.70
C ALA A 37 -2.52 8.50 -23.62
N PRO A 38 -3.75 8.09 -23.29
CA PRO A 38 -4.90 8.27 -24.18
C PRO A 38 -5.26 9.75 -24.39
N ALA A 39 -5.93 10.06 -25.50
CA ALA A 39 -6.55 11.37 -25.69
C ALA A 39 -7.54 11.67 -24.55
N GLY A 40 -7.61 12.93 -24.12
CA GLY A 40 -8.37 13.32 -22.93
C GLY A 40 -7.56 13.29 -21.63
N THR A 41 -6.35 12.71 -21.62
CA THR A 41 -5.43 12.78 -20.47
C THR A 41 -5.13 14.24 -20.13
N VAL A 42 -5.11 14.58 -18.83
CA VAL A 42 -4.84 15.95 -18.36
C VAL A 42 -3.44 16.03 -17.77
N ILE A 43 -2.65 16.99 -18.25
CA ILE A 43 -1.38 17.38 -17.66
C ILE A 43 -1.62 18.63 -16.82
N ILE A 44 -1.11 18.66 -15.58
CA ILE A 44 -1.10 19.82 -14.70
C ILE A 44 0.34 20.10 -14.29
N ALA A 45 0.77 21.35 -14.42
CA ALA A 45 2.06 21.83 -13.91
C ALA A 45 1.82 22.62 -12.62
N ARG A 46 2.58 22.31 -11.57
CA ARG A 46 2.51 23.00 -10.28
C ARG A 46 3.84 23.61 -9.89
N ILE A 47 3.80 24.81 -9.32
CA ILE A 47 4.94 25.46 -8.63
C ILE A 47 4.49 25.73 -7.21
N ASP A 48 5.26 25.29 -6.21
CA ASP A 48 4.90 25.36 -4.79
C ASP A 48 3.48 24.84 -4.46
N GLY A 49 3.03 23.84 -5.20
CA GLY A 49 1.70 23.23 -5.04
C GLY A 49 0.53 24.00 -5.68
N ARG A 50 0.77 25.18 -6.25
CA ARG A 50 -0.25 25.93 -7.02
C ARG A 50 -0.27 25.47 -8.47
N ASP A 51 -1.46 25.27 -9.03
CA ASP A 51 -1.65 24.99 -10.45
C ASP A 51 -1.25 26.21 -11.29
N CYS A 52 -0.26 26.02 -12.16
CA CYS A 52 0.38 27.07 -12.96
C CYS A 52 0.22 26.84 -14.48
N GLY A 53 -0.29 25.68 -14.88
CA GLY A 53 -0.57 25.33 -16.27
C GLY A 53 -1.36 24.04 -16.35
N SER A 54 -2.23 23.93 -17.35
CA SER A 54 -2.96 22.70 -17.63
C SER A 54 -3.15 22.51 -19.12
N LEU A 55 -3.11 21.25 -19.56
CA LEU A 55 -3.37 20.86 -20.94
C LEU A 55 -4.05 19.50 -20.98
N THR A 56 -5.10 19.40 -21.79
CA THR A 56 -5.71 18.12 -22.16
C THR A 56 -5.17 17.66 -23.50
N LEU A 57 -4.70 16.41 -23.57
CA LEU A 57 -4.20 15.78 -24.79
C LEU A 57 -5.33 15.65 -25.82
N ASP A 58 -5.11 16.19 -27.02
CA ASP A 58 -6.07 16.06 -28.12
C ASP A 58 -5.89 14.72 -28.87
N VAL A 59 -4.66 14.17 -28.84
CA VAL A 59 -4.28 12.88 -29.43
C VAL A 59 -3.50 12.06 -28.41
N ALA A 60 -3.51 10.74 -28.56
CA ALA A 60 -2.80 9.87 -27.65
C ALA A 60 -1.28 10.09 -27.71
N GLY A 61 -0.63 10.13 -26.55
CA GLY A 61 0.81 10.05 -26.37
C GLY A 61 1.60 11.32 -26.59
N VAL A 62 0.98 12.42 -27.03
CA VAL A 62 1.70 13.64 -27.41
C VAL A 62 0.98 14.87 -26.90
N TYR A 63 1.74 15.84 -26.39
CA TYR A 63 1.27 17.17 -26.07
C TYR A 63 2.16 18.23 -26.72
N GLY A 64 1.56 19.14 -27.48
CA GLY A 64 2.29 20.08 -28.32
C GLY A 64 3.10 19.39 -29.43
N GLY A 65 4.05 20.14 -29.99
CA GLY A 65 4.94 19.69 -31.05
C GLY A 65 5.85 20.81 -31.55
N ASP A 66 6.68 20.48 -32.54
CA ASP A 66 7.64 21.41 -33.13
C ASP A 66 6.97 22.46 -34.02
N ALA A 67 5.70 22.30 -34.40
CA ALA A 67 5.00 23.28 -35.22
C ALA A 67 4.54 24.49 -34.39
N ILE A 68 4.50 25.64 -35.05
CA ILE A 68 4.25 26.96 -34.42
C ILE A 68 2.80 27.08 -33.87
N PHE A 69 1.89 26.21 -34.31
CA PHE A 69 0.48 26.21 -33.88
C PHE A 69 0.11 25.01 -33.02
N ASP A 70 1.08 24.19 -32.62
CA ASP A 70 0.79 23.06 -31.74
C ASP A 70 0.44 23.57 -30.35
N LYS A 71 -0.60 22.98 -29.76
CA LYS A 71 -1.07 23.31 -28.41
C LYS A 71 -0.02 22.85 -27.39
N ARG A 72 0.84 23.76 -26.95
CA ARG A 72 1.87 23.51 -25.92
C ARG A 72 1.31 23.70 -24.53
N LEU A 73 1.89 23.03 -23.54
CA LEU A 73 1.60 23.29 -22.14
C LEU A 73 2.24 24.62 -21.75
N LEU A 74 1.41 25.61 -21.44
CA LEU A 74 1.84 26.92 -20.95
C LEU A 74 1.86 26.91 -19.43
N VAL A 75 3.02 27.20 -18.85
CA VAL A 75 3.20 27.32 -17.40
C VAL A 75 3.48 28.78 -17.08
N SER A 76 2.59 29.38 -16.30
CA SER A 76 2.70 30.78 -15.87
C SER A 76 3.12 30.86 -14.41
N GLY A 77 4.02 31.78 -14.09
CA GLY A 77 4.53 32.00 -12.74
C GLY A 77 4.75 33.48 -12.45
N GLU A 78 4.91 33.79 -11.18
CA GLU A 78 5.17 35.12 -10.65
C GLU A 78 6.68 35.42 -10.60
N ALA A 79 7.04 36.66 -10.24
CA ALA A 79 8.43 37.08 -10.12
C ALA A 79 9.25 36.16 -9.19
N ASP A 80 8.62 35.73 -8.10
CA ASP A 80 9.23 34.88 -7.08
C ASP A 80 9.28 33.40 -7.48
N ASP A 81 8.62 33.00 -8.57
CA ASP A 81 8.64 31.61 -9.05
C ASP A 81 9.83 31.31 -9.95
N LYS A 82 10.57 32.32 -10.38
CA LYS A 82 11.76 32.13 -11.22
C LYS A 82 12.71 31.17 -10.53
N GLU A 83 13.20 30.21 -11.32
CA GLU A 83 14.15 29.18 -10.86
C GLU A 83 13.57 28.15 -9.88
N LYS A 84 12.26 28.22 -9.55
CA LYS A 84 11.60 27.17 -8.77
C LYS A 84 11.31 25.94 -9.61
N GLU A 85 11.19 24.81 -8.92
CA GLU A 85 10.79 23.55 -9.53
C GLU A 85 9.32 23.60 -9.99
N ILE A 86 9.10 23.06 -11.19
CA ILE A 86 7.80 22.72 -11.74
C ILE A 86 7.63 21.21 -11.57
N ILE A 87 6.60 20.83 -10.84
CA ILE A 87 6.17 19.44 -10.69
C ILE A 87 5.01 19.20 -11.66
N PHE A 88 5.15 18.20 -12.53
CA PHE A 88 4.09 17.82 -13.46
C PHE A 88 3.27 16.66 -12.91
N PHE A 89 1.98 16.66 -13.23
CA PHE A 89 1.04 15.62 -12.90
C PHE A 89 0.30 15.20 -14.17
N VAL A 90 0.14 13.91 -14.38
CA VAL A 90 -0.64 13.30 -15.47
C VAL A 90 -1.82 12.59 -14.82
N ASN A 91 -3.05 13.03 -15.08
CA ASN A 91 -4.26 12.58 -14.37
C ASN A 91 -4.07 12.56 -12.83
N ASP A 92 -3.49 13.65 -12.29
CA ASP A 92 -3.13 13.83 -10.88
C ASP A 92 -2.04 12.89 -10.31
N VAL A 93 -1.43 12.04 -11.13
CA VAL A 93 -0.25 11.24 -10.77
C VAL A 93 1.00 12.06 -11.05
N LYS A 94 1.87 12.24 -10.06
CA LYS A 94 3.13 12.97 -10.24
C LYS A 94 3.99 12.28 -11.31
N ALA A 95 4.37 13.01 -12.35
CA ALA A 95 5.30 12.55 -13.37
C ALA A 95 6.71 12.38 -12.79
N ILE A 96 7.49 11.49 -13.40
CA ILE A 96 8.89 11.24 -13.03
C ILE A 96 9.73 12.50 -13.28
N GLU A 97 9.43 13.20 -14.37
CA GLU A 97 10.18 14.35 -14.83
C GLU A 97 9.73 15.66 -14.17
N THR A 98 10.69 16.52 -13.86
CA THR A 98 10.47 17.89 -13.39
C THR A 98 11.17 18.89 -14.29
N SER A 99 10.88 20.18 -14.09
CA SER A 99 11.64 21.27 -14.74
C SER A 99 11.78 22.45 -13.81
N VAL A 100 12.50 23.46 -14.27
CA VAL A 100 12.68 24.72 -13.55
C VAL A 100 11.93 25.82 -14.32
N TYR A 101 11.18 26.65 -13.61
CA TYR A 101 10.45 27.74 -14.23
C TYR A 101 11.40 28.85 -14.70
N THR A 102 11.53 28.96 -16.02
CA THR A 102 12.29 30.01 -16.71
C THR A 102 11.36 30.73 -17.68
N PRO A 103 10.93 31.97 -17.39
CA PRO A 103 9.97 32.71 -18.21
C PRO A 103 10.37 32.81 -19.68
N GLY A 104 9.40 32.60 -20.58
CA GLY A 104 9.58 32.73 -22.03
C GLY A 104 10.44 31.64 -22.69
N THR A 105 10.74 30.56 -21.97
CA THR A 105 11.43 29.39 -22.55
C THR A 105 10.46 28.45 -23.24
N SER A 106 10.94 27.73 -24.24
CA SER A 106 10.24 26.59 -24.84
C SER A 106 11.14 25.38 -24.75
N LYS A 107 10.65 24.29 -24.15
CA LYS A 107 11.46 23.10 -23.85
C LYS A 107 10.70 21.82 -24.18
N ARG A 108 11.38 20.89 -24.86
CA ARG A 108 10.88 19.52 -24.96
C ARG A 108 11.00 18.80 -23.62
N LEU A 109 9.93 18.16 -23.19
CA LEU A 109 9.87 17.34 -21.99
C LEU A 109 8.97 16.15 -22.28
N ASP A 110 9.52 14.94 -22.21
CA ASP A 110 8.74 13.72 -22.37
C ASP A 110 8.33 13.29 -20.95
N LEU A 111 7.03 13.23 -20.67
CA LEU A 111 6.46 12.92 -19.36
C LEU A 111 6.13 11.44 -19.26
N SER A 112 6.43 10.86 -18.10
CA SER A 112 6.16 9.46 -17.80
C SER A 112 5.56 9.33 -16.41
N ILE A 113 4.49 8.55 -16.29
CA ILE A 113 3.99 8.05 -15.01
C ILE A 113 4.02 6.52 -15.02
N THR A 114 4.09 5.95 -13.82
CA THR A 114 3.89 4.52 -13.60
C THR A 114 2.67 4.35 -12.72
N GLU A 115 1.65 3.68 -13.26
CA GLU A 115 0.49 3.22 -12.51
C GLU A 115 0.70 1.76 -12.18
N GLY A 116 0.32 1.36 -10.98
CA GLY A 116 0.59 0.02 -10.54
C GLY A 116 -0.27 -0.32 -9.35
N ALA A 117 -1.03 -1.38 -9.47
CA ALA A 117 -1.62 -2.01 -8.30
C ALA A 117 -0.49 -2.67 -7.50
N ASP A 118 -0.39 -2.35 -6.22
CA ASP A 118 0.41 -3.10 -5.27
C ASP A 118 -0.25 -3.07 -3.89
N PHE A 119 0.15 -3.99 -3.04
CA PHE A 119 -0.32 -4.09 -1.67
C PHE A 119 0.61 -4.86 -0.76
N SER A 120 0.42 -4.64 0.54
CA SER A 120 1.06 -5.39 1.60
C SER A 120 0.04 -5.97 2.59
N ALA A 121 0.51 -6.86 3.46
CA ALA A 121 -0.21 -7.43 4.58
C ALA A 121 0.63 -7.27 5.86
N ASP A 122 -0.02 -7.09 7.01
CA ASP A 122 0.65 -7.04 8.31
C ASP A 122 1.26 -8.39 8.73
N VAL A 123 0.60 -9.50 8.38
CA VAL A 123 1.09 -10.87 8.54
C VAL A 123 0.82 -11.69 7.28
N THR A 124 1.75 -12.59 6.94
CA THR A 124 1.63 -13.48 5.78
C THR A 124 1.55 -14.95 6.15
N CYS A 125 1.70 -15.28 7.43
CA CYS A 125 1.49 -16.63 7.93
C CYS A 125 0.97 -16.66 9.37
N GLY A 126 0.32 -17.76 9.73
CA GLY A 126 -0.16 -17.99 11.08
C GLY A 126 -1.15 -19.15 11.16
N VAL A 127 -1.62 -19.43 12.36
CA VAL A 127 -2.56 -20.51 12.64
C VAL A 127 -3.99 -20.05 12.38
N ALA A 128 -4.86 -20.95 11.90
CA ALA A 128 -6.27 -20.66 11.72
C ALA A 128 -7.00 -20.48 13.08
N PRO A 129 -7.93 -19.51 13.22
CA PRO A 129 -8.27 -18.47 12.24
C PRO A 129 -7.23 -17.33 12.23
N LEU A 130 -6.73 -16.98 11.05
CA LEU A 130 -5.75 -15.89 10.88
C LEU A 130 -6.46 -14.62 10.37
N THR A 131 -6.41 -13.54 11.15
CA THR A 131 -6.89 -12.22 10.71
C THR A 131 -5.73 -11.41 10.17
N VAL A 132 -5.87 -10.93 8.93
CA VAL A 132 -4.86 -10.18 8.18
C VAL A 132 -5.42 -8.81 7.84
N ARG A 133 -4.60 -7.77 8.00
CA ARG A 133 -4.89 -6.41 7.54
C ARG A 133 -4.08 -6.13 6.29
N PHE A 134 -4.78 -5.79 5.21
CA PHE A 134 -4.17 -5.42 3.95
C PHE A 134 -4.09 -3.92 3.79
N SER A 135 -3.01 -3.45 3.17
CA SER A 135 -2.81 -2.05 2.80
C SER A 135 -2.62 -1.94 1.30
N ALA A 136 -3.44 -1.12 0.63
CA ALA A 136 -3.20 -0.79 -0.77
C ALA A 136 -2.02 0.18 -0.87
N GLU A 137 -1.03 -0.19 -1.67
CA GLU A 137 0.20 0.57 -1.94
C GLU A 137 0.26 1.00 -3.42
N SER A 138 -0.89 0.97 -4.09
CA SER A 138 -1.03 1.32 -5.51
C SER A 138 -0.58 2.74 -5.80
N THR A 139 0.20 2.94 -6.86
CA THR A 139 0.63 4.26 -7.32
C THR A 139 -0.37 4.87 -8.29
N GLY A 140 -0.63 6.15 -8.11
CA GLY A 140 -1.57 6.91 -8.94
C GLY A 140 -2.94 7.09 -8.30
N ASN A 141 -3.86 7.72 -9.04
CA ASN A 141 -5.22 8.03 -8.57
C ASN A 141 -6.18 6.84 -8.71
N MET A 142 -5.66 5.63 -8.53
CA MET A 142 -6.36 4.39 -8.87
C MET A 142 -7.53 4.14 -7.89
N LYS A 143 -8.76 4.21 -8.41
CA LYS A 143 -10.02 3.79 -7.74
C LYS A 143 -11.02 3.34 -8.81
N PRO A 144 -11.88 2.34 -8.57
CA PRO A 144 -12.17 1.65 -7.31
C PRO A 144 -11.23 0.47 -7.02
N TRP A 145 -11.11 0.08 -5.74
CA TRP A 145 -10.39 -1.13 -5.32
C TRP A 145 -11.32 -2.34 -5.33
N PHE A 146 -10.80 -3.47 -5.79
CA PHE A 146 -11.47 -4.76 -5.71
C PHE A 146 -10.50 -5.84 -5.26
N TRP A 147 -10.82 -6.47 -4.12
CA TRP A 147 -10.00 -7.50 -3.50
C TRP A 147 -10.63 -8.88 -3.65
N THR A 148 -9.80 -9.88 -3.89
CA THR A 148 -10.15 -11.29 -3.70
C THR A 148 -9.09 -11.96 -2.84
N PHE A 149 -9.49 -12.61 -1.75
CA PHE A 149 -8.55 -13.14 -0.76
C PHE A 149 -8.11 -14.59 -1.02
N GLY A 150 -8.70 -15.27 -2.01
CA GLY A 150 -8.36 -16.64 -2.41
C GLY A 150 -9.19 -17.73 -1.72
N ASP A 151 -10.05 -17.37 -0.76
CA ASP A 151 -10.95 -18.27 -0.01
C ASP A 151 -12.45 -18.04 -0.34
N GLY A 152 -12.73 -17.23 -1.36
CA GLY A 152 -14.07 -16.77 -1.73
C GLY A 152 -14.48 -15.43 -1.10
N GLY A 153 -13.71 -14.91 -0.15
CA GLY A 153 -13.89 -13.57 0.41
C GLY A 153 -13.49 -12.45 -0.58
N THR A 154 -14.20 -11.32 -0.50
CA THR A 154 -13.95 -10.13 -1.33
C THR A 154 -14.11 -8.84 -0.52
N SER A 155 -13.56 -7.74 -1.03
CA SER A 155 -13.75 -6.41 -0.44
C SER A 155 -13.57 -5.29 -1.48
N THR A 156 -14.17 -4.13 -1.22
CA THR A 156 -13.98 -2.89 -1.99
C THR A 156 -13.36 -1.75 -1.17
N ALA A 157 -13.03 -2.01 0.09
CA ALA A 157 -12.30 -1.06 0.92
C ALA A 157 -10.86 -0.92 0.43
N GLN A 158 -10.28 0.28 0.57
CA GLN A 158 -8.87 0.50 0.25
C GLN A 158 -7.93 -0.39 1.09
N ASN A 159 -8.16 -0.43 2.41
CA ASN A 159 -7.36 -1.20 3.36
C ASN A 159 -8.27 -2.15 4.15
N PRO A 160 -8.62 -3.32 3.58
CA PRO A 160 -9.54 -4.26 4.22
C PRO A 160 -8.86 -5.09 5.32
N MET A 161 -9.68 -5.61 6.23
CA MET A 161 -9.30 -6.66 7.16
C MET A 161 -10.07 -7.93 6.79
N HIS A 162 -9.38 -9.06 6.70
CA HIS A 162 -9.97 -10.35 6.31
C HIS A 162 -9.51 -11.46 7.25
N THR A 163 -10.40 -12.41 7.55
CA THR A 163 -10.11 -13.53 8.46
C THR A 163 -10.21 -14.86 7.71
N TYR A 164 -9.08 -15.54 7.56
CA TYR A 164 -8.99 -16.87 7.00
C TYR A 164 -9.30 -17.91 8.07
N LYS A 165 -10.39 -18.64 7.91
CA LYS A 165 -10.88 -19.60 8.92
C LYS A 165 -10.31 -21.00 8.77
N THR A 166 -9.85 -21.36 7.58
CA THR A 166 -9.36 -22.69 7.25
C THR A 166 -7.87 -22.65 6.94
N PRO A 167 -7.10 -23.69 7.31
CA PRO A 167 -5.73 -23.84 6.84
C PRO A 167 -5.67 -23.91 5.31
N GLY A 168 -4.60 -23.35 4.73
CA GLY A 168 -4.43 -23.27 3.29
C GLY A 168 -3.40 -22.22 2.87
N ASN A 169 -2.98 -22.30 1.61
CA ASN A 169 -2.18 -21.27 0.96
C ASN A 169 -3.10 -20.45 0.05
N TYR A 170 -3.22 -19.15 0.31
CA TYR A 170 -4.18 -18.28 -0.37
C TYR A 170 -3.46 -17.30 -1.29
N THR A 171 -3.95 -17.22 -2.53
CA THR A 171 -3.56 -16.19 -3.50
C THR A 171 -4.44 -14.97 -3.32
N VAL A 172 -3.82 -13.82 -3.10
CA VAL A 172 -4.53 -12.54 -2.92
C VAL A 172 -4.40 -11.71 -4.19
N ASN A 173 -5.52 -11.14 -4.64
CA ASN A 173 -5.54 -10.20 -5.76
C ASN A 173 -6.11 -8.85 -5.30
N LEU A 174 -5.46 -7.78 -5.75
CA LEU A 174 -5.98 -6.43 -5.76
C LEU A 174 -6.12 -5.98 -7.21
N SER A 175 -7.33 -5.59 -7.61
CA SER A 175 -7.56 -4.88 -8.86
C SER A 175 -7.90 -3.42 -8.59
N VAL A 176 -7.26 -2.51 -9.32
CA VAL A 176 -7.55 -1.07 -9.27
C VAL A 176 -7.53 -0.53 -10.70
N GLU A 177 -8.67 0.00 -11.17
CA GLU A 177 -8.84 0.51 -12.55
C GLU A 177 -8.43 -0.45 -13.69
N GLY A 178 -8.49 -1.76 -13.45
CA GLY A 178 -8.14 -2.78 -14.44
C GLY A 178 -6.69 -3.25 -14.36
N GLU A 179 -5.84 -2.54 -13.62
CA GLU A 179 -4.54 -3.06 -13.19
C GLU A 179 -4.76 -4.10 -12.09
N ILE A 180 -4.03 -5.21 -12.16
CA ILE A 180 -4.17 -6.33 -11.22
C ILE A 180 -2.81 -6.65 -10.62
N CYS A 181 -2.74 -6.58 -9.29
CA CYS A 181 -1.66 -7.15 -8.50
C CYS A 181 -2.09 -8.51 -7.96
N THR A 182 -1.36 -9.56 -8.32
CA THR A 182 -1.57 -10.92 -7.81
C THR A 182 -0.36 -11.36 -7.00
N LYS A 183 -0.57 -11.70 -5.72
CA LYS A 183 0.43 -12.35 -4.88
C LYS A 183 0.01 -13.81 -4.62
N SER A 184 0.62 -14.73 -5.37
CA SER A 184 0.33 -16.17 -5.31
C SER A 184 0.82 -16.80 -4.02
N GLY A 185 -0.06 -17.54 -3.33
CA GLY A 185 0.27 -18.18 -2.05
C GLY A 185 0.76 -17.21 -0.97
N TYR A 186 0.31 -15.95 -1.05
CA TYR A 186 0.80 -14.85 -0.23
C TYR A 186 0.47 -15.00 1.25
N ILE A 187 -0.70 -15.55 1.56
CA ILE A 187 -1.10 -15.86 2.94
C ILE A 187 -1.06 -17.37 3.15
N LYS A 188 -0.27 -17.81 4.12
CA LYS A 188 -0.14 -19.21 4.53
C LYS A 188 -0.77 -19.43 5.90
N VAL A 189 -1.91 -20.10 5.91
CA VAL A 189 -2.61 -20.46 7.15
C VAL A 189 -2.34 -21.92 7.48
N THR A 190 -1.86 -22.18 8.68
CA THR A 190 -1.58 -23.53 9.18
C THR A 190 -2.70 -24.01 10.12
N PRO A 191 -2.93 -25.32 10.24
CA PRO A 191 -3.80 -25.86 11.27
C PRO A 191 -3.22 -25.59 12.67
N VAL A 192 -4.10 -25.60 13.68
CA VAL A 192 -3.66 -25.83 15.05
C VAL A 192 -3.16 -27.27 15.12
N LEU A 193 -1.90 -27.47 15.47
CA LEU A 193 -1.35 -28.81 15.72
C LEU A 193 -1.64 -29.20 17.17
N PHE A 194 -2.76 -29.89 17.40
CA PHE A 194 -3.06 -30.45 18.71
C PHE A 194 -2.02 -31.51 19.06
N GLY A 195 -1.41 -31.40 20.24
CA GLY A 195 -0.37 -32.29 20.72
C GLY A 195 1.06 -31.83 20.42
N ASP A 196 1.26 -30.76 19.65
CA ASP A 196 2.55 -30.07 19.52
C ASP A 196 2.73 -29.17 20.75
N ALA A 197 3.13 -29.80 21.86
CA ALA A 197 3.25 -29.15 23.15
C ALA A 197 4.48 -28.23 23.22
N ASN A 198 5.52 -28.50 22.40
CA ASN A 198 6.78 -27.78 22.42
C ASN A 198 6.86 -26.63 21.38
N ASP A 199 5.84 -26.46 20.54
CA ASP A 199 5.71 -25.47 19.46
C ASP A 199 6.82 -25.59 18.37
N ASP A 200 7.29 -26.80 18.08
CA ASP A 200 8.28 -27.06 17.01
C ASP A 200 7.65 -27.43 15.65
N ASN A 201 6.31 -27.40 15.58
CA ASN A 201 5.48 -27.78 14.44
C ASN A 201 5.56 -29.27 14.08
N VAL A 202 5.99 -30.13 15.01
CA VAL A 202 6.01 -31.57 14.88
C VAL A 202 5.32 -32.17 16.10
N VAL A 203 4.44 -33.15 15.89
CA VAL A 203 3.89 -33.94 17.00
C VAL A 203 4.73 -35.20 17.13
N ASP A 204 5.56 -35.27 18.17
CA ASP A 204 6.48 -36.37 18.42
C ASP A 204 6.63 -36.73 19.92
N GLN A 205 7.62 -37.56 20.23
CA GLN A 205 7.86 -38.06 21.59
C GLN A 205 8.34 -36.97 22.56
N ALA A 206 8.94 -35.89 22.05
CA ALA A 206 9.35 -34.74 22.84
C ALA A 206 8.13 -34.01 23.41
N ASP A 207 7.02 -33.94 22.68
CA ASP A 207 5.76 -33.39 23.18
C ASP A 207 5.20 -34.21 24.33
N THR A 208 5.14 -35.54 24.13
CA THR A 208 4.70 -36.47 25.18
C THR A 208 5.52 -36.27 26.46
N LEU A 209 6.84 -36.13 26.31
CA LEU A 209 7.74 -35.90 27.43
C LEU A 209 7.50 -34.53 28.09
N LEU A 210 7.21 -33.49 27.33
CA LEU A 210 6.93 -32.16 27.86
C LEU A 210 5.66 -32.15 28.71
N VAL A 211 4.57 -32.75 28.20
CA VAL A 211 3.31 -32.88 28.94
C VAL A 211 3.52 -33.72 30.20
N LEU A 212 4.24 -34.85 30.12
CA LEU A 212 4.58 -35.64 31.31
C LEU A 212 5.35 -34.84 32.35
N LYS A 213 6.36 -34.06 31.93
CA LYS A 213 7.13 -33.20 32.84
C LYS A 213 6.25 -32.15 33.52
N GLN A 214 5.29 -31.56 32.82
CA GLN A 214 4.31 -30.64 33.40
C GLN A 214 3.47 -31.32 34.48
N VAL A 215 2.94 -32.51 34.18
CA VAL A 215 2.10 -33.27 35.11
C VAL A 215 2.86 -33.68 36.37
N VAL A 216 4.13 -34.06 36.26
CA VAL A 216 4.96 -34.45 37.42
C VAL A 216 5.67 -33.27 38.11
N GLY A 217 5.43 -32.02 37.67
CA GLY A 217 6.05 -30.83 38.24
C GLY A 217 7.56 -30.72 38.01
N ALA A 218 8.08 -31.34 36.93
CA ALA A 218 9.49 -31.34 36.55
C ALA A 218 9.87 -30.24 35.55
N VAL A 219 8.98 -29.29 35.29
CA VAL A 219 9.24 -28.05 34.54
C VAL A 219 9.23 -26.85 35.48
N GLU A 220 9.87 -25.77 35.05
CA GLU A 220 9.95 -24.53 35.82
C GLU A 220 8.54 -23.96 36.13
N PRO A 221 8.30 -23.44 37.34
CA PRO A 221 7.06 -22.76 37.68
C PRO A 221 6.73 -21.64 36.70
N GLY A 222 5.48 -21.58 36.21
CA GLY A 222 5.03 -20.58 35.25
C GLY A 222 5.06 -21.01 33.78
N THR A 223 5.50 -22.25 33.50
CA THR A 223 5.43 -22.85 32.16
C THR A 223 4.11 -23.56 31.86
N ILE A 224 3.22 -23.69 32.85
CA ILE A 224 1.87 -24.22 32.66
C ILE A 224 1.04 -23.15 31.93
N PRO A 225 0.55 -23.42 30.71
CA PRO A 225 -0.25 -22.44 29.98
C PRO A 225 -1.60 -22.20 30.69
N GLU A 226 -2.11 -20.98 30.57
CA GLU A 226 -3.39 -20.62 31.17
C GLU A 226 -4.57 -21.27 30.42
N PRO A 227 -5.61 -21.76 31.13
CA PRO A 227 -6.81 -22.32 30.50
C PRO A 227 -7.42 -21.38 29.46
N GLY A 228 -7.77 -21.93 28.30
CA GLY A 228 -8.37 -21.17 27.21
C GLY A 228 -7.38 -20.45 26.28
N THR A 229 -6.07 -20.55 26.54
CA THR A 229 -5.04 -20.12 25.59
C THR A 229 -4.79 -21.17 24.51
N GLU A 230 -4.27 -20.77 23.34
CA GLU A 230 -3.86 -21.71 22.28
C GLU A 230 -2.86 -22.74 22.81
N LYS A 231 -1.85 -22.32 23.59
CA LYS A 231 -0.89 -23.24 24.21
C LYS A 231 -1.56 -24.24 25.14
N PHE A 232 -2.59 -23.84 25.88
CA PHE A 232 -3.34 -24.78 26.71
C PHE A 232 -4.09 -25.80 25.84
N GLN A 233 -4.74 -25.36 24.77
CA GLN A 233 -5.46 -26.25 23.85
C GLN A 233 -4.54 -27.25 23.15
N LYS A 234 -3.30 -26.86 22.82
CA LYS A 234 -2.31 -27.79 22.25
C LYS A 234 -1.87 -28.88 23.22
N ILE A 235 -1.92 -28.61 24.53
CA ILE A 235 -1.49 -29.53 25.58
C ILE A 235 -2.65 -30.37 26.12
N ASP A 236 -3.81 -29.77 26.38
CA ASP A 236 -5.06 -30.44 26.75
C ASP A 236 -5.74 -31.03 25.51
N VAL A 237 -5.07 -32.02 24.91
CA VAL A 237 -5.49 -32.67 23.67
C VAL A 237 -6.76 -33.50 23.82
N ASN A 238 -7.10 -33.89 25.05
CA ASN A 238 -8.36 -34.59 25.33
C ASN A 238 -9.51 -33.62 25.69
N GLN A 239 -9.22 -32.32 25.78
CA GLN A 239 -10.15 -31.20 25.97
C GLN A 239 -11.02 -31.33 27.25
N ASN A 240 -10.48 -31.94 28.31
CA ASN A 240 -11.19 -32.08 29.58
C ASN A 240 -11.03 -30.87 30.51
N GLY A 241 -10.23 -29.87 30.10
CA GLY A 241 -9.93 -28.67 30.88
C GLY A 241 -8.84 -28.86 31.93
N VAL A 242 -8.10 -29.98 31.90
CA VAL A 242 -7.06 -30.36 32.87
C VAL A 242 -5.87 -30.99 32.15
N ILE A 243 -4.68 -30.41 32.32
CA ILE A 243 -3.44 -31.02 31.81
C ILE A 243 -3.06 -32.20 32.71
N ASP A 244 -3.22 -33.43 32.21
CA ASP A 244 -2.98 -34.67 32.96
C ASP A 244 -2.26 -35.78 32.15
N VAL A 245 -2.07 -36.94 32.76
CA VAL A 245 -1.42 -38.09 32.09
C VAL A 245 -2.21 -38.61 30.89
N GLY A 246 -3.52 -38.35 30.84
CA GLY A 246 -4.39 -38.68 29.72
C GLY A 246 -4.00 -37.91 28.46
N ASP A 247 -3.61 -36.65 28.58
CA ASP A 247 -3.09 -35.84 27.48
C ASP A 247 -1.79 -36.41 26.92
N ALA A 248 -0.83 -36.70 27.81
CA ALA A 248 0.43 -37.31 27.41
C ALA A 248 0.21 -38.66 26.73
N LEU A 249 -0.71 -39.48 27.24
CA LEU A 249 -1.04 -40.78 26.64
C LEU A 249 -1.70 -40.61 25.28
N PHE A 250 -2.52 -39.58 25.09
CA PHE A 250 -3.15 -39.27 23.81
C PHE A 250 -2.09 -38.93 22.74
N ILE A 251 -1.11 -38.08 23.07
CA ILE A 251 0.03 -37.76 22.19
C ILE A 251 0.88 -39.02 21.94
N ALA A 252 1.16 -39.81 22.98
CA ALA A 252 1.95 -41.04 22.86
C ALA A 252 1.29 -42.04 21.90
N GLN A 253 -0.03 -42.20 21.93
CA GLN A 253 -0.79 -43.07 21.03
C GLN A 253 -0.68 -42.64 19.57
N TYR A 254 -0.64 -41.33 19.32
CA TYR A 254 -0.39 -40.78 17.98
C TYR A 254 1.02 -41.15 17.49
N ASN A 255 2.05 -40.96 18.33
CA ASN A 255 3.45 -41.22 17.99
C ASN A 255 3.76 -42.67 17.60
N VAL A 256 2.94 -43.61 18.05
CA VAL A 256 3.09 -45.04 17.74
C VAL A 256 2.13 -45.53 16.65
N GLY A 257 1.43 -44.62 15.97
CA GLY A 257 0.52 -44.97 14.86
C GLY A 257 -0.70 -45.79 15.29
N LEU A 258 -1.09 -45.72 16.58
CA LEU A 258 -2.24 -46.48 17.11
C LEU A 258 -3.56 -45.72 16.98
N ARG A 259 -3.55 -44.51 16.42
CA ARG A 259 -4.73 -43.69 16.15
C ARG A 259 -4.74 -43.23 14.70
N ASP A 260 -5.25 -44.07 13.83
CA ASP A 260 -5.54 -43.70 12.45
C ASP A 260 -6.59 -42.54 12.40
N VAL A 261 -6.28 -41.51 11.59
CA VAL A 261 -7.18 -40.60 10.83
C VAL A 261 -8.03 -39.47 11.49
N TRP A 262 -7.99 -39.17 12.79
CA TRP A 262 -8.91 -38.14 13.36
C TRP A 262 -8.33 -36.73 13.61
N LEU A 263 -7.15 -36.42 13.08
CA LEU A 263 -6.57 -35.06 13.14
C LEU A 263 -6.91 -34.17 11.93
N GLU A 264 -7.71 -34.66 10.98
CA GLU A 264 -8.26 -33.83 9.90
C GLU A 264 -9.60 -33.23 10.34
N LEU A 265 -9.61 -31.93 10.66
CA LEU A 265 -10.77 -31.03 10.74
C LEU A 265 -11.70 -31.13 11.96
N LEU A 266 -11.20 -30.81 13.16
CA LEU A 266 -12.01 -30.11 14.17
C LEU A 266 -11.48 -28.70 14.39
#